data_AF-A0A086TCJ5-F1
#
_entry.id   AF-A0A086TCJ5-F1
#
_cell.length_a   1.000
_cell.length_b   1.000
_cell.length_c   1.000
_cell.angle_alpha   90.00
_cell.angle_beta   90.00
_cell.angle_gamma   90.00
#
_symmetry.space_group_name_H-M   'P 1'
#
loop_
_entity.id
_entity.type
_entity.pdbx_description
1 polymer ?
#
loop_
_entity_poly.entity_id
_entity_poly.type
_entity_poly.pdbx_seq_one_letter_code
_entity_poly.pdbx_strand_id
1 'polypeptide(L)'
;MAPNDDIQPVLPPWKLKGTVYMFPFWTKASDIAEAGKAGITYSPLEAKSAFAASSEDGGKHLGGLSMIQVIRYTESPVGPYDELILAPGSHEYVVEENGRRVKKRNLRITRIYVSQKYTCWNGRKNWNIPKHLASFEFNEDQDGTTHIKVFPHDTNGDASEAAASKTPFFRASFKPIPYVPSFPASVGLLRYAGIDPSLVHPPLPEGGGSQGELPGTDRWCAVVPGEYSRRTSVGWFDLRQADGGGGGGGGGAEASLSLLLSNGRHGHTVGEDAAPSTLSRPMLNIGIWGWGPENYGHFIAKNRALEERLAQLGGRKWLYAQMYYSEEGFWRVYDRTWYERLREKYHATSLPSVFGEVKTDVNAGRAENRGYVKRLAQMWLVGGLYGMWLAWLSGDSRLHRDASWKSR
;
A
#
# COMPACT_ATOMS: atom_id res chain seq x y z
N MET A 1 -9.74 -39.98 -21.65
CA MET A 1 -9.18 -39.62 -20.34
C MET A 1 -7.72 -39.26 -20.56
N ALA A 2 -7.34 -38.00 -20.31
CA ALA A 2 -5.93 -37.66 -20.23
C ALA A 2 -5.29 -38.45 -19.07
N PRO A 3 -4.02 -38.88 -19.17
CA PRO A 3 -3.35 -39.55 -18.06
C PRO A 3 -3.44 -38.68 -16.81
N ASN A 4 -3.85 -39.27 -15.70
CA ASN A 4 -3.82 -38.61 -14.41
C ASN A 4 -2.34 -38.53 -13.99
N ASP A 5 -1.63 -37.51 -14.45
CA ASP A 5 -0.25 -37.27 -14.02
C ASP A 5 -0.28 -36.93 -12.53
N ASP A 6 0.08 -37.93 -11.71
CA ASP A 6 0.25 -37.78 -10.27
C ASP A 6 1.22 -36.62 -9.99
N ILE A 7 0.82 -35.74 -9.07
CA ILE A 7 1.62 -34.58 -8.68
C ILE A 7 2.89 -35.07 -7.98
N GLN A 8 4.03 -34.86 -8.62
CA GLN A 8 5.33 -35.25 -8.07
C GLN A 8 5.77 -34.28 -6.95
N PRO A 9 6.16 -34.79 -5.76
CA PRO A 9 6.74 -33.98 -4.71
C PRO A 9 8.11 -33.42 -5.12
N VAL A 10 8.32 -32.13 -4.89
CA VAL A 10 9.59 -31.44 -5.13
C VAL A 10 10.02 -30.71 -3.86
N LEU A 11 11.11 -31.17 -3.26
CA LEU A 11 11.55 -30.73 -1.94
C LEU A 11 12.19 -29.32 -1.96
N PRO A 12 12.10 -28.55 -0.85
CA PRO A 12 12.82 -27.30 -0.68
C PRO A 12 14.35 -27.51 -0.56
N PRO A 13 15.17 -26.47 -0.78
CA PRO A 13 14.80 -25.11 -1.16
C PRO A 13 14.57 -24.96 -2.68
N TRP A 14 13.58 -24.15 -3.05
CA TRP A 14 13.33 -23.83 -4.46
C TRP A 14 14.13 -22.60 -4.88
N LYS A 15 14.77 -22.67 -6.05
CA LYS A 15 15.36 -21.52 -6.73
C LYS A 15 14.41 -21.09 -7.83
N LEU A 16 14.03 -19.82 -7.79
CA LEU A 16 13.01 -19.25 -8.65
C LEU A 16 13.58 -18.05 -9.40
N LYS A 17 13.13 -17.86 -10.64
CA LYS A 17 13.46 -16.69 -11.44
C LYS A 17 12.21 -16.20 -12.15
N GLY A 18 11.98 -14.90 -12.08
CA GLY A 18 10.77 -14.30 -12.64
C GLY A 18 10.74 -12.79 -12.51
N THR A 19 9.66 -12.21 -12.99
CA THR A 19 9.32 -10.79 -12.84
C THR A 19 8.33 -10.63 -11.70
N VAL A 20 8.62 -9.74 -10.76
CA VAL A 20 7.77 -9.45 -9.60
C VAL A 20 7.20 -8.04 -9.71
N TYR A 21 5.87 -7.93 -9.65
CA TYR A 21 5.13 -6.69 -9.47
C TYR A 21 4.69 -6.63 -8.00
N MET A 22 5.25 -5.69 -7.24
CA MET A 22 5.06 -5.63 -5.78
C MET A 22 4.33 -4.35 -5.37
N PHE A 23 3.34 -4.52 -4.48
CA PHE A 23 2.49 -3.47 -3.95
C PHE A 23 2.57 -3.49 -2.41
N PRO A 24 3.49 -2.76 -1.79
CA PRO A 24 3.45 -2.56 -0.35
C PRO A 24 2.37 -1.54 0.00
N PHE A 25 1.57 -1.83 1.01
CA PHE A 25 0.57 -0.92 1.56
C PHE A 25 0.44 -1.15 3.07
N TRP A 26 -0.31 -0.30 3.76
CA TRP A 26 -0.52 -0.42 5.19
C TRP A 26 -1.98 -0.69 5.48
N THR A 27 -2.27 -1.64 6.36
CA THR A 27 -3.66 -1.96 6.75
C THR A 27 -3.83 -1.94 8.25
N LYS A 28 -4.97 -1.45 8.73
CA LYS A 28 -5.37 -1.64 10.14
C LYS A 28 -6.01 -3.01 10.29
N ALA A 29 -6.01 -3.55 11.51
CA ALA A 29 -6.70 -4.80 11.81
C ALA A 29 -8.20 -4.76 11.46
N SER A 30 -8.85 -3.59 11.59
CA SER A 30 -10.24 -3.37 11.18
C SER A 30 -10.45 -3.56 9.68
N ASP A 31 -9.53 -3.07 8.86
CA ASP A 31 -9.64 -3.11 7.40
C ASP A 31 -9.53 -4.56 6.92
N ILE A 32 -8.65 -5.34 7.54
CA ILE A 32 -8.50 -6.78 7.27
C ILE A 32 -9.73 -7.58 7.71
N ALA A 33 -10.32 -7.23 8.86
CA ALA A 33 -11.55 -7.87 9.32
C ALA A 33 -12.70 -7.62 8.35
N GLU A 34 -12.84 -6.39 7.85
CA GLU A 34 -13.88 -6.04 6.88
C GLU A 34 -13.67 -6.73 5.52
N ALA A 35 -12.43 -6.75 5.04
CA ALA A 35 -12.06 -7.51 3.85
C ALA A 35 -12.25 -9.02 4.02
N GLY A 36 -12.11 -9.54 5.24
CA GLY A 36 -12.41 -10.92 5.58
C GLY A 36 -13.89 -11.24 5.40
N LYS A 37 -14.79 -10.36 5.88
CA LYS A 37 -16.25 -10.50 5.68
C LYS A 37 -16.64 -10.44 4.20
N ALA A 38 -15.92 -9.62 3.42
CA ALA A 38 -16.11 -9.52 1.97
C ALA A 38 -15.50 -10.70 1.19
N GLY A 39 -14.93 -11.70 1.88
CA GLY A 39 -14.34 -12.88 1.25
C GLY A 39 -13.09 -12.56 0.43
N ILE A 40 -12.32 -11.54 0.79
CA ILE A 40 -11.07 -11.14 0.10
C ILE A 40 -9.87 -11.77 0.77
N THR A 41 -9.80 -11.68 2.10
CA THR A 41 -8.60 -12.02 2.89
C THR A 41 -8.23 -13.50 2.81
N TYR A 42 -9.21 -14.39 2.69
CA TYR A 42 -9.04 -15.84 2.71
C TYR A 42 -9.86 -16.49 1.58
N SER A 43 -9.39 -17.62 1.08
CA SER A 43 -10.21 -18.54 0.28
C SER A 43 -11.36 -19.10 1.11
N PRO A 44 -12.51 -19.47 0.51
CA PRO A 44 -13.62 -20.10 1.22
C PRO A 44 -13.22 -21.34 2.02
N LEU A 45 -12.20 -22.08 1.58
CA LEU A 45 -11.68 -23.27 2.27
C LEU A 45 -11.02 -22.89 3.60
N GLU A 46 -10.01 -22.01 3.57
CA GLU A 46 -9.27 -21.59 4.76
C GLU A 46 -10.11 -20.74 5.70
N ALA A 47 -11.03 -19.91 5.17
CA ALA A 47 -11.93 -19.05 5.94
C ALA A 47 -12.81 -19.83 6.93
N LYS A 48 -13.13 -21.10 6.62
CA LYS A 48 -13.96 -21.98 7.46
C LYS A 48 -13.14 -22.88 8.39
N SER A 49 -11.82 -22.71 8.44
CA SER A 49 -10.89 -23.57 9.18
C SER A 49 -10.19 -22.82 10.31
N ALA A 50 -9.43 -23.57 11.13
CA ALA A 50 -8.55 -22.99 12.14
C ALA A 50 -7.50 -22.02 11.55
N PHE A 51 -7.17 -22.10 10.26
CA PHE A 51 -6.21 -21.21 9.60
C PHE A 51 -6.61 -19.73 9.68
N ALA A 52 -7.91 -19.44 9.53
CA ALA A 52 -8.47 -18.09 9.58
C ALA A 52 -9.07 -17.73 10.94
N ALA A 53 -9.30 -18.72 11.81
CA ALA A 53 -9.88 -18.49 13.13
C ALA A 53 -8.94 -17.60 13.96
N SER A 54 -9.50 -16.55 14.57
CA SER A 54 -8.78 -15.74 15.58
C SER A 54 -8.72 -16.48 16.93
N SER A 55 -8.34 -17.76 16.91
CA SER A 55 -8.12 -18.61 18.08
C SER A 55 -6.63 -18.68 18.42
N GLU A 56 -6.28 -19.34 19.53
CA GLU A 56 -4.88 -19.66 19.85
C GLU A 56 -4.20 -20.47 18.73
N ASP A 57 -4.98 -21.25 17.96
CA ASP A 57 -4.49 -22.15 16.91
C ASP A 57 -4.27 -21.45 15.56
N GLY A 58 -5.07 -20.42 15.24
CA GLY A 58 -5.00 -19.69 13.97
C GLY A 58 -4.23 -18.38 14.05
N GLY A 59 -4.19 -17.75 15.21
CA GLY A 59 -3.49 -16.48 15.43
C GLY A 59 -4.30 -15.23 15.04
N LYS A 60 -4.09 -14.14 15.79
CA LYS A 60 -4.86 -12.90 15.65
C LYS A 60 -4.22 -11.96 14.64
N HIS A 61 -5.01 -11.45 13.68
CA HIS A 61 -4.57 -10.38 12.78
C HIS A 61 -4.25 -9.09 13.54
N LEU A 62 -3.07 -8.53 13.29
CA LEU A 62 -2.64 -7.25 13.83
C LEU A 62 -2.68 -6.12 12.79
N GLY A 63 -2.77 -6.46 11.50
CA GLY A 63 -2.54 -5.51 10.41
C GLY A 63 -1.04 -5.16 10.30
N GLY A 64 -0.74 -3.96 9.81
CA GLY A 64 0.63 -3.48 9.61
C GLY A 64 1.00 -3.41 8.12
N LEU A 65 2.29 -3.64 7.85
CA LEU A 65 2.83 -3.65 6.49
C LEU A 65 2.27 -4.85 5.73
N SER A 66 1.41 -4.55 4.78
CA SER A 66 0.75 -5.51 3.90
C SER A 66 1.37 -5.48 2.51
N MET A 67 1.18 -6.56 1.77
CA MET A 67 1.75 -6.71 0.45
C MET A 67 0.81 -7.47 -0.46
N ILE A 68 0.67 -6.98 -1.68
CA ILE A 68 0.26 -7.81 -2.83
C ILE A 68 1.48 -8.00 -3.70
N GLN A 69 1.64 -9.20 -4.27
CA GLN A 69 2.60 -9.44 -5.34
C GLN A 69 1.92 -10.16 -6.49
N VAL A 70 2.26 -9.78 -7.72
CA VAL A 70 2.03 -10.61 -8.90
C VAL A 70 3.38 -11.03 -9.45
N ILE A 71 3.59 -12.33 -9.65
CA ILE A 71 4.88 -12.88 -10.05
C ILE A 71 4.69 -13.73 -11.30
N ARG A 72 5.56 -13.53 -12.29
CA ARG A 72 5.68 -14.38 -13.47
C ARG A 72 6.98 -15.15 -13.40
N TYR A 73 6.93 -16.41 -12.96
CA TYR A 73 8.12 -17.26 -12.91
C TYR A 73 8.41 -17.86 -14.27
N THR A 74 9.58 -17.54 -14.81
CA THR A 74 10.09 -18.14 -16.04
C THR A 74 10.84 -19.44 -15.78
N GLU A 75 11.42 -19.59 -14.58
CA GLU A 75 12.17 -20.78 -14.18
C GLU A 75 11.77 -21.19 -12.75
N SER A 76 11.36 -22.45 -12.59
CA SER A 76 11.13 -23.10 -11.29
C SER A 76 11.34 -24.61 -11.40
N PRO A 77 11.50 -25.34 -10.27
CA PRO A 77 11.59 -26.80 -10.26
C PRO A 77 10.37 -27.54 -10.85
N VAL A 78 9.23 -26.86 -10.97
CA VAL A 78 7.97 -27.41 -11.52
C VAL A 78 7.57 -26.73 -12.84
N GLY A 79 8.52 -26.09 -13.52
CA GLY A 79 8.26 -25.33 -14.75
C GLY A 79 7.76 -23.89 -14.51
N PRO A 80 7.54 -23.10 -15.57
CA PRO A 80 7.07 -21.72 -15.45
C PRO A 80 5.64 -21.66 -14.90
N TYR A 81 5.34 -20.64 -14.11
CA TYR A 81 3.99 -20.40 -13.58
C TYR A 81 3.82 -18.94 -13.14
N ASP A 82 2.57 -18.51 -13.00
CA ASP A 82 2.21 -17.19 -12.50
C ASP A 82 1.61 -17.30 -11.09
N GLU A 83 1.79 -16.28 -10.27
CA GLU A 83 1.39 -16.26 -8.86
C GLU A 83 0.85 -14.89 -8.44
N LEU A 84 -0.29 -14.85 -7.74
CA LEU A 84 -0.79 -13.67 -7.03
C LEU A 84 -0.71 -13.94 -5.53
N ILE A 85 -0.09 -13.07 -4.75
CA ILE A 85 0.04 -13.16 -3.30
C ILE A 85 -0.72 -12.01 -2.65
N LEU A 86 -1.48 -12.31 -1.58
CA LEU A 86 -1.98 -11.34 -0.61
C LEU A 86 -1.46 -11.71 0.79
N ALA A 87 -0.64 -10.81 1.34
CA ALA A 87 -0.12 -10.87 2.70
C ALA A 87 -0.62 -9.64 3.50
N PRO A 88 -1.75 -9.75 4.23
CA PRO A 88 -2.42 -8.63 4.90
C PRO A 88 -1.81 -8.33 6.28
N GLY A 89 -0.49 -8.15 6.35
CA GLY A 89 0.22 -7.76 7.56
C GLY A 89 0.56 -8.90 8.49
N SER A 90 0.79 -8.56 9.77
CA SER A 90 1.27 -9.50 10.78
C SER A 90 0.13 -10.24 11.49
N HIS A 91 0.42 -11.48 11.87
CA HIS A 91 -0.42 -12.30 12.74
C HIS A 91 0.32 -12.61 14.03
N GLU A 92 -0.39 -12.47 15.15
CA GLU A 92 0.07 -12.92 16.48
C GLU A 92 -0.20 -14.41 16.65
N TYR A 93 0.78 -15.16 17.11
CA TYR A 93 0.65 -16.58 17.47
C TYR A 93 1.43 -16.87 18.76
N VAL A 94 1.08 -17.95 19.44
CA VAL A 94 1.72 -18.36 20.70
C VAL A 94 2.61 -19.56 20.44
N VAL A 95 3.84 -19.50 20.94
CA VAL A 95 4.76 -20.64 20.95
C VAL A 95 5.18 -20.96 22.37
N GLU A 96 5.41 -22.23 22.67
CA GLU A 96 6.06 -22.61 23.92
C GLU A 96 7.57 -22.61 23.74
N GLU A 97 8.24 -21.72 24.48
CA GLU A 97 9.70 -21.64 24.53
C GLU A 97 10.15 -21.75 25.98
N ASN A 98 11.02 -22.73 26.28
CA ASN A 98 11.54 -22.98 27.63
C ASN A 98 10.44 -23.14 28.70
N GLY A 99 9.34 -23.83 28.37
CA GLY A 99 8.20 -24.04 29.26
C GLY A 99 7.36 -22.79 29.53
N ARG A 100 7.54 -21.72 28.75
CA ARG A 100 6.74 -20.49 28.82
C ARG A 100 6.04 -20.24 27.50
N ARG A 101 4.77 -19.83 27.58
CA ARG A 101 4.00 -19.36 26.44
C ARG A 101 4.46 -17.96 26.05
N VAL A 102 5.08 -17.83 24.88
CA VAL A 102 5.60 -16.59 24.32
C VAL A 102 4.76 -16.20 23.10
N LYS A 103 4.30 -14.94 23.09
CA LYS A 103 3.60 -14.37 21.93
C LYS A 103 4.62 -13.90 20.90
N LYS A 104 4.49 -14.38 19.67
CA LYS A 104 5.28 -13.95 18.51
C LYS A 104 4.37 -13.32 17.47
N ARG A 105 4.96 -12.55 16.56
CA ARG A 105 4.25 -11.95 15.42
C ARG A 105 5.11 -12.05 14.17
N ASN A 106 4.51 -12.50 13.07
CA ASN A 106 5.15 -12.60 11.77
C ASN A 106 4.15 -12.27 10.66
N LEU A 107 4.67 -11.93 9.48
CA LEU A 107 3.83 -11.77 8.29
C LEU A 107 3.22 -13.11 7.91
N ARG A 108 2.03 -13.09 7.29
CA ARG A 108 1.39 -14.30 6.77
C ARG A 108 0.74 -14.03 5.43
N ILE A 109 0.93 -14.97 4.50
CA ILE A 109 0.15 -15.03 3.26
C ILE A 109 -1.19 -15.68 3.61
N THR A 110 -2.28 -14.94 3.45
CA THR A 110 -3.63 -15.43 3.77
C THR A 110 -4.39 -15.89 2.53
N ARG A 111 -4.00 -15.36 1.35
CA ARG A 111 -4.54 -15.80 0.07
C ARG A 111 -3.49 -15.73 -1.01
N ILE A 112 -3.48 -16.74 -1.86
CA ILE A 112 -2.53 -16.86 -2.95
C ILE A 112 -3.11 -17.71 -4.06
N TYR A 113 -2.92 -17.28 -5.30
CA TYR A 113 -3.33 -18.01 -6.48
C TYR A 113 -2.13 -18.36 -7.35
N VAL A 114 -2.20 -19.49 -8.03
CA VAL A 114 -1.16 -19.97 -8.95
C VAL A 114 -1.75 -20.58 -10.21
N SER A 115 -1.02 -20.52 -11.32
CA SER A 115 -1.52 -20.98 -12.62
C SER A 115 -1.45 -22.50 -12.86
N GLN A 116 -0.86 -23.28 -11.95
CA GLN A 116 -0.71 -24.74 -12.14
C GLN A 116 -0.76 -25.57 -10.85
N LYS A 117 -1.23 -26.82 -10.97
CA LYS A 117 -1.41 -27.77 -9.85
C LYS A 117 -0.12 -28.12 -9.10
N TYR A 118 1.01 -28.23 -9.80
CA TYR A 118 2.27 -28.72 -9.20
C TYR A 118 2.82 -27.75 -8.15
N THR A 119 2.82 -26.44 -8.42
CA THR A 119 3.24 -25.42 -7.44
C THR A 119 2.20 -25.23 -6.34
N CYS A 120 0.91 -25.42 -6.65
CA CYS A 120 -0.17 -25.36 -5.67
C CYS A 120 0.04 -26.40 -4.57
N TRP A 121 0.10 -27.68 -4.97
CA TRP A 121 0.28 -28.80 -4.04
C TRP A 121 1.59 -28.72 -3.27
N ASN A 122 2.73 -28.51 -3.96
CA ASN A 122 4.03 -28.45 -3.31
C ASN A 122 4.14 -27.24 -2.37
N GLY A 123 3.53 -26.11 -2.74
CA GLY A 123 3.45 -24.91 -1.92
C GLY A 123 2.74 -25.15 -0.59
N ARG A 124 1.58 -25.83 -0.66
CA ARG A 124 0.79 -26.22 0.51
C ARG A 124 1.57 -27.21 1.39
N LYS A 125 2.12 -28.28 0.82
CA LYS A 125 2.85 -29.33 1.57
C LYS A 125 4.15 -28.86 2.21
N ASN A 126 4.96 -28.08 1.50
CA ASN A 126 6.30 -27.74 1.97
C ASN A 126 6.28 -26.58 2.98
N TRP A 127 5.36 -25.62 2.83
CA TRP A 127 5.40 -24.35 3.57
C TRP A 127 4.07 -23.89 4.16
N ASN A 128 2.99 -24.68 4.07
CA ASN A 128 1.64 -24.28 4.46
C ASN A 128 1.15 -22.97 3.83
N ILE A 129 1.59 -22.68 2.61
CA ILE A 129 1.11 -21.51 1.89
C ILE A 129 -0.25 -21.89 1.26
N PRO A 130 -1.36 -21.17 1.53
CA PRO A 130 -2.72 -21.57 1.16
C PRO A 130 -3.02 -21.35 -0.34
N LYS A 131 -2.24 -21.99 -1.22
CA LYS A 131 -2.36 -21.83 -2.67
C LYS A 131 -3.67 -22.42 -3.19
N HIS A 132 -4.24 -21.73 -4.18
CA HIS A 132 -5.38 -22.15 -4.99
C HIS A 132 -5.11 -21.90 -6.47
N LEU A 133 -5.87 -22.55 -7.36
CA LEU A 133 -5.71 -22.36 -8.80
C LEU A 133 -6.39 -21.07 -9.29
N ALA A 134 -5.75 -20.40 -10.25
CA ALA A 134 -6.34 -19.31 -11.01
C ALA A 134 -5.81 -19.29 -12.45
N SER A 135 -6.61 -18.74 -13.36
CA SER A 135 -6.12 -18.32 -14.67
C SER A 135 -5.55 -16.90 -14.60
N PHE A 136 -4.50 -16.63 -15.36
CA PHE A 136 -3.81 -15.34 -15.40
C PHE A 136 -3.78 -14.82 -16.84
N GLU A 137 -4.10 -13.55 -17.01
CA GLU A 137 -3.95 -12.85 -18.29
C GLU A 137 -2.96 -11.69 -18.13
N PHE A 138 -1.97 -11.66 -19.01
CA PHE A 138 -1.01 -10.58 -19.13
C PHE A 138 -1.07 -10.01 -20.54
N ASN A 139 -1.36 -8.72 -20.67
CA ASN A 139 -1.30 -8.00 -21.94
C ASN A 139 -0.32 -6.84 -21.82
N GLU A 140 0.60 -6.72 -22.76
CA GLU A 140 1.56 -5.62 -22.81
C GLU A 140 1.21 -4.69 -23.96
N ASP A 141 1.01 -3.42 -23.64
CA ASP A 141 0.77 -2.37 -24.61
C ASP A 141 2.08 -1.90 -25.25
N GLN A 142 1.97 -1.26 -26.42
CA GLN A 142 3.14 -0.72 -27.14
C GLN A 142 3.91 0.35 -26.34
N ASP A 143 3.27 0.99 -25.37
CA ASP A 143 3.88 2.00 -24.51
C ASP A 143 4.59 1.41 -23.27
N GLY A 144 4.64 0.08 -23.16
CA GLY A 144 5.26 -0.65 -22.05
C GLY A 144 4.36 -0.81 -20.83
N THR A 145 3.07 -0.48 -20.93
CA THR A 145 2.09 -0.77 -19.87
C THR A 145 1.76 -2.26 -19.85
N THR A 146 1.83 -2.89 -18.67
CA THR A 146 1.44 -4.28 -18.47
C THR A 146 0.11 -4.36 -17.75
N HIS A 147 -0.91 -4.91 -18.42
CA HIS A 147 -2.22 -5.23 -17.85
C HIS A 147 -2.24 -6.65 -17.31
N ILE A 148 -2.78 -6.82 -16.10
CA ILE A 148 -2.82 -8.06 -15.36
C ILE A 148 -4.25 -8.32 -14.94
N LYS A 149 -4.76 -9.53 -15.20
CA LYS A 149 -6.02 -10.03 -14.64
C LYS A 149 -5.84 -11.42 -14.05
N VAL A 150 -6.51 -11.69 -12.94
CA VAL A 150 -6.48 -12.99 -12.24
C VAL A 150 -7.90 -13.48 -12.02
N PHE A 151 -8.15 -14.72 -12.44
CA PHE A 151 -9.46 -15.39 -12.44
C PHE A 151 -9.40 -16.66 -11.58
N PRO A 152 -9.76 -16.57 -10.29
CA PRO A 152 -9.68 -17.70 -9.37
C PRO A 152 -10.64 -18.82 -9.70
N HIS A 153 -10.32 -20.04 -9.27
CA HIS A 153 -11.21 -21.19 -9.36
C HIS A 153 -12.15 -21.31 -8.14
N ASP A 154 -11.80 -20.69 -7.00
CA ASP A 154 -12.51 -20.80 -5.71
C ASP A 154 -13.66 -19.79 -5.54
N THR A 155 -13.85 -18.84 -6.47
CA THR A 155 -14.86 -17.77 -6.32
C THR A 155 -16.22 -18.09 -6.93
N ASN A 156 -16.36 -19.18 -7.68
CA ASN A 156 -17.61 -19.53 -8.37
C ASN A 156 -18.61 -20.32 -7.51
N GLY A 157 -18.24 -20.64 -6.27
CA GLY A 157 -19.04 -21.50 -5.38
C GLY A 157 -18.89 -23.00 -5.64
N ASP A 158 -18.09 -23.40 -6.63
CA ASP A 158 -17.71 -24.79 -6.87
C ASP A 158 -16.61 -25.21 -5.88
N ALA A 159 -16.94 -26.10 -4.94
CA ALA A 159 -16.01 -26.61 -3.94
C ALA A 159 -14.88 -27.45 -4.54
N SER A 160 -15.01 -27.91 -5.79
CA SER A 160 -13.97 -28.67 -6.48
C SER A 160 -12.99 -27.80 -7.27
N GLU A 161 -13.22 -26.49 -7.34
CA GLU A 161 -12.33 -25.54 -8.05
C GLU A 161 -12.04 -26.00 -9.51
N ALA A 162 -13.05 -26.56 -10.19
CA ALA A 162 -12.84 -27.23 -11.48
C ALA A 162 -12.50 -26.26 -12.62
N ALA A 163 -12.97 -25.02 -12.53
CA ALA A 163 -12.77 -24.03 -13.58
C ALA A 163 -12.60 -22.61 -13.03
N ALA A 164 -11.79 -21.82 -13.73
CA ALA A 164 -11.62 -20.40 -13.46
C ALA A 164 -12.93 -19.62 -13.56
N SER A 165 -13.06 -18.61 -12.71
CA SER A 165 -14.10 -17.60 -12.77
C SER A 165 -14.13 -16.86 -14.10
N LYS A 166 -15.34 -16.50 -14.54
CA LYS A 166 -15.54 -15.61 -15.69
C LYS A 166 -15.27 -14.15 -15.33
N THR A 167 -15.37 -13.82 -14.05
CA THR A 167 -15.08 -12.49 -13.52
C THR A 167 -13.72 -12.51 -12.84
N PRO A 168 -12.82 -11.56 -13.15
CA PRO A 168 -11.53 -11.49 -12.49
C PRO A 168 -11.71 -10.98 -11.05
N PHE A 169 -10.99 -11.62 -10.14
CA PHE A 169 -10.91 -11.20 -8.74
C PHE A 169 -9.94 -10.03 -8.54
N PHE A 170 -8.90 -9.97 -9.39
CA PHE A 170 -7.87 -8.94 -9.32
C PHE A 170 -7.53 -8.43 -10.72
N ARG A 171 -7.45 -7.12 -10.85
CA ARG A 171 -6.99 -6.39 -12.04
C ARG A 171 -5.96 -5.35 -11.64
N ALA A 172 -4.91 -5.22 -12.42
CA ALA A 172 -3.95 -4.14 -12.27
C ALA A 172 -3.34 -3.75 -13.62
N SER A 173 -2.93 -2.50 -13.77
CA SER A 173 -2.07 -2.07 -14.86
C SER A 173 -0.81 -1.44 -14.29
N PHE A 174 0.36 -1.87 -14.75
CA PHE A 174 1.65 -1.33 -14.36
C PHE A 174 2.26 -0.54 -15.52
N LYS A 175 2.58 0.72 -15.28
CA LYS A 175 3.28 1.56 -16.25
C LYS A 175 4.61 2.03 -15.67
N PRO A 176 5.76 1.58 -16.18
CA PRO A 176 7.06 2.06 -15.75
C PRO A 176 7.15 3.59 -15.86
N ILE A 177 7.80 4.26 -14.90
CA ILE A 177 8.08 5.70 -15.01
C ILE A 177 9.20 5.88 -16.05
N PRO A 178 8.97 6.63 -17.13
CA PRO A 178 10.00 6.89 -18.13
C PRO A 178 11.23 7.56 -17.50
N TYR A 179 12.41 7.22 -18.00
CA TYR A 179 13.71 7.82 -17.62
C TYR A 179 14.18 7.59 -16.18
N VAL A 180 13.46 6.82 -15.36
CA VAL A 180 13.97 6.38 -14.05
C VAL A 180 14.89 5.18 -14.27
N PRO A 181 16.20 5.27 -13.95
CA PRO A 181 17.11 4.15 -14.13
C PRO A 181 16.75 3.01 -13.19
N SER A 182 16.93 1.77 -13.65
CA SER A 182 16.75 0.61 -12.80
C SER A 182 17.80 0.57 -11.69
N PHE A 183 17.43 0.09 -10.51
CA PHE A 183 18.33 -0.04 -9.36
C PHE A 183 18.29 -1.47 -8.79
N PRO A 184 19.34 -1.93 -8.08
CA PRO A 184 19.30 -3.19 -7.38
C PRO A 184 18.39 -3.09 -6.14
N ALA A 185 17.55 -4.10 -5.90
CA ALA A 185 16.71 -4.19 -4.71
C ALA A 185 16.78 -5.59 -4.10
N SER A 186 16.69 -5.68 -2.77
CA SER A 186 16.55 -6.95 -2.05
C SER A 186 15.64 -6.81 -0.85
N VAL A 187 14.72 -7.75 -0.68
CA VAL A 187 13.90 -7.85 0.54
C VAL A 187 14.74 -8.26 1.76
N GLY A 188 15.91 -8.88 1.56
CA GLY A 188 16.83 -9.20 2.64
C GLY A 188 17.34 -7.97 3.39
N LEU A 189 17.33 -6.80 2.74
CA LEU A 189 17.74 -5.55 3.39
C LEU A 189 16.76 -5.11 4.49
N LEU A 190 15.50 -5.58 4.48
CA LEU A 190 14.50 -5.28 5.52
C LEU A 190 14.95 -5.76 6.91
N ARG A 191 15.77 -6.81 6.98
CA ARG A 191 16.34 -7.31 8.25
C ARG A 191 17.22 -6.29 8.93
N TYR A 192 17.99 -5.50 8.16
CA TYR A 192 18.82 -4.42 8.72
C TYR A 192 17.97 -3.24 9.21
N ALA A 193 16.74 -3.13 8.72
CA ALA A 193 15.70 -2.24 9.23
C ALA A 193 14.85 -2.91 10.34
N GLY A 194 15.34 -3.97 11.00
CA GLY A 194 14.63 -4.61 12.11
C GLY A 194 13.25 -5.20 11.74
N ILE A 195 12.95 -5.35 10.45
CA ILE A 195 11.75 -6.01 9.95
C ILE A 195 12.14 -7.46 9.66
N ASP A 196 11.57 -8.40 10.42
CA ASP A 196 11.71 -9.83 10.15
C ASP A 196 10.80 -10.21 8.96
N PRO A 197 11.36 -10.57 7.79
CA PRO A 197 10.56 -10.95 6.63
C PRO A 197 10.03 -12.38 6.71
N SER A 198 10.32 -13.11 7.80
CA SER A 198 9.88 -14.50 7.96
C SER A 198 8.36 -14.58 7.93
N LEU A 199 7.86 -15.44 7.05
CA LEU A 199 6.46 -15.80 6.93
C LEU A 199 6.19 -17.02 7.80
N VAL A 200 5.12 -16.99 8.59
CA VAL A 200 4.75 -18.09 9.49
C VAL A 200 3.30 -18.49 9.27
N HIS A 201 3.10 -19.78 9.03
CA HIS A 201 1.83 -20.34 8.58
C HIS A 201 1.39 -21.53 9.44
N PRO A 202 0.15 -21.51 9.98
CA PRO A 202 -0.43 -22.65 10.68
C PRO A 202 -0.75 -23.78 9.69
N PRO A 203 -1.12 -24.98 10.20
CA PRO A 203 -1.58 -26.08 9.36
C PRO A 203 -2.75 -25.69 8.45
N LEU A 204 -2.81 -26.29 7.26
CA LEU A 204 -3.84 -26.03 6.26
C LEU A 204 -4.92 -27.13 6.26
N PRO A 205 -6.19 -26.77 6.03
CA PRO A 205 -7.23 -27.76 5.74
C PRO A 205 -6.98 -28.46 4.39
N GLU A 206 -7.47 -29.70 4.30
CA GLU A 206 -7.55 -30.43 3.04
C GLU A 206 -8.79 -30.01 2.24
N GLY A 207 -8.64 -29.87 0.92
CA GLY A 207 -9.70 -29.45 0.00
C GLY A 207 -9.95 -30.46 -1.12
N GLY A 208 -11.12 -30.36 -1.76
CA GLY A 208 -11.56 -31.28 -2.82
C GLY A 208 -11.16 -30.85 -4.23
N GLY A 209 -9.97 -30.26 -4.40
CA GLY A 209 -9.51 -29.70 -5.68
C GLY A 209 -9.55 -30.72 -6.82
N SER A 210 -10.11 -30.32 -7.96
CA SER A 210 -10.38 -31.18 -9.12
C SER A 210 -9.14 -31.84 -9.72
N GLN A 211 -7.95 -31.33 -9.43
CA GLN A 211 -6.67 -31.85 -9.91
C GLN A 211 -5.82 -32.46 -8.78
N GLY A 212 -6.41 -32.68 -7.59
CA GLY A 212 -5.73 -33.23 -6.41
C GLY A 212 -4.73 -32.26 -5.77
N GLU A 213 -4.85 -30.96 -6.03
CA GLU A 213 -3.85 -29.94 -5.72
C GLU A 213 -3.97 -29.29 -4.35
N LEU A 214 -4.99 -29.64 -3.55
CA LEU A 214 -5.32 -29.03 -2.26
C LEU A 214 -5.08 -29.96 -1.05
N PRO A 215 -3.86 -30.47 -0.82
CA PRO A 215 -3.58 -31.31 0.33
C PRO A 215 -3.65 -30.51 1.64
N GLY A 216 -4.10 -31.16 2.70
CA GLY A 216 -3.99 -30.66 4.07
C GLY A 216 -2.60 -30.88 4.68
N THR A 217 -2.35 -30.19 5.78
CA THR A 217 -1.14 -30.31 6.61
C THR A 217 -1.48 -30.30 8.10
N ASP A 218 -0.52 -30.69 8.94
CA ASP A 218 -0.72 -30.99 10.37
C ASP A 218 0.29 -30.29 11.30
N ARG A 219 1.26 -29.56 10.75
CA ARG A 219 2.33 -28.88 11.49
C ARG A 219 2.42 -27.41 11.10
N TRP A 220 3.00 -26.58 11.96
CA TRP A 220 3.35 -25.20 11.61
C TRP A 220 4.58 -25.14 10.71
N CYS A 221 4.61 -24.16 9.81
CA CYS A 221 5.75 -23.91 8.92
C CYS A 221 6.22 -22.45 9.03
N ALA A 222 7.52 -22.24 8.87
CA ALA A 222 8.12 -20.92 8.75
C ALA A 222 9.03 -20.90 7.52
N VAL A 223 8.95 -19.83 6.73
CA VAL A 223 9.75 -19.65 5.53
C VAL A 223 10.28 -18.22 5.44
N VAL A 224 11.53 -18.08 5.01
CA VAL A 224 12.12 -16.78 4.71
C VAL A 224 12.14 -16.60 3.20
N PRO A 225 11.32 -15.70 2.63
CA PRO A 225 11.42 -15.36 1.22
C PRO A 225 12.71 -14.58 0.96
N GLY A 226 13.54 -15.09 0.03
CA GLY A 226 14.77 -14.45 -0.41
C GLY A 226 14.61 -13.88 -1.82
N GLU A 227 14.21 -12.62 -1.91
CA GLU A 227 14.07 -11.92 -3.20
C GLU A 227 15.22 -10.91 -3.42
N TYR A 228 15.75 -10.92 -4.64
CA TYR A 228 16.78 -10.00 -5.09
C TYR A 228 16.64 -9.75 -6.59
N SER A 229 16.78 -8.49 -6.98
CA SER A 229 16.88 -8.08 -8.37
C SER A 229 18.04 -7.11 -8.56
N ARG A 230 18.75 -7.26 -9.69
CA ARG A 230 19.73 -6.27 -10.18
C ARG A 230 19.08 -5.14 -10.97
N ARG A 231 17.82 -5.32 -11.40
CA ARG A 231 17.09 -4.42 -12.28
C ARG A 231 15.66 -4.26 -11.77
N THR A 232 15.48 -3.38 -10.80
CA THR A 232 14.17 -2.96 -10.31
C THR A 232 13.81 -1.62 -10.92
N SER A 233 12.60 -1.50 -11.45
CA SER A 233 12.02 -0.24 -11.91
C SER A 233 10.86 0.16 -11.01
N VAL A 234 10.56 1.46 -10.99
CA VAL A 234 9.37 2.01 -10.33
C VAL A 234 8.38 2.42 -11.41
N GLY A 235 7.10 2.20 -11.16
CA GLY A 235 6.02 2.48 -12.09
C GLY A 235 4.76 2.93 -11.36
N TRP A 236 3.82 3.44 -12.14
CA TRP A 236 2.46 3.72 -11.70
C TRP A 236 1.63 2.44 -11.78
N PHE A 237 0.86 2.20 -10.73
CA PHE A 237 -0.12 1.14 -10.71
C PHE A 237 -1.52 1.71 -10.76
N ASP A 238 -2.32 1.20 -11.69
CA ASP A 238 -3.76 1.38 -11.71
C ASP A 238 -4.41 0.11 -11.16
N LEU A 239 -5.09 0.24 -10.03
CA LEU A 239 -5.74 -0.86 -9.29
C LEU A 239 -7.27 -0.81 -9.39
N ARG A 240 -7.83 -0.03 -10.33
CA ARG A 240 -9.28 0.02 -10.53
C ARG A 240 -9.80 -1.34 -11.00
N GLN A 241 -10.85 -1.84 -10.33
CA GLN A 241 -11.45 -3.15 -10.62
C GLN A 241 -12.66 -3.08 -11.58
N ALA A 242 -13.17 -1.87 -11.89
CA ALA A 242 -14.38 -1.70 -12.69
C ALA A 242 -14.23 -2.18 -14.14
N ASP A 243 -15.29 -2.80 -14.66
CA ASP A 243 -15.51 -2.92 -16.11
C ASP A 243 -15.92 -1.57 -16.68
N GLY A 244 -15.31 -1.15 -17.78
CA GLY A 244 -15.78 -0.01 -18.59
C GLY A 244 -17.14 -0.25 -19.28
N GLY A 245 -17.93 -1.20 -18.82
CA GLY A 245 -19.26 -1.55 -19.34
C GLY A 245 -20.14 -2.03 -18.18
N GLY A 246 -21.23 -1.32 -17.94
CA GLY A 246 -22.06 -1.50 -16.75
C GLY A 246 -22.83 -2.82 -16.70
N GLY A 247 -23.14 -3.22 -15.46
CA GLY A 247 -24.30 -4.04 -15.13
C GLY A 247 -23.99 -5.45 -14.63
N GLY A 248 -24.08 -5.63 -13.31
CA GLY A 248 -24.56 -6.88 -12.72
C GLY A 248 -23.66 -7.58 -11.68
N GLY A 249 -23.96 -7.35 -10.40
CA GLY A 249 -23.97 -8.43 -9.40
C GLY A 249 -22.69 -8.78 -8.62
N GLY A 250 -21.63 -7.95 -8.62
CA GLY A 250 -20.37 -8.23 -7.90
C GLY A 250 -19.95 -7.20 -6.83
N GLY A 251 -20.79 -6.20 -6.51
CA GLY A 251 -20.36 -4.94 -5.89
C GLY A 251 -19.76 -5.01 -4.47
N GLY A 252 -19.88 -6.13 -3.75
CA GLY A 252 -19.37 -6.25 -2.38
C GLY A 252 -17.84 -6.42 -2.30
N ALA A 253 -17.27 -7.33 -3.09
CA ALA A 253 -15.83 -7.61 -3.07
C ALA A 253 -15.01 -6.50 -3.76
N GLU A 254 -15.58 -5.87 -4.78
CA GLU A 254 -14.95 -4.78 -5.55
C GLU A 254 -14.72 -3.53 -4.69
N ALA A 255 -15.74 -3.12 -3.93
CA ALA A 255 -15.67 -1.99 -3.02
C ALA A 255 -14.67 -2.26 -1.89
N SER A 256 -14.63 -3.48 -1.35
CA SER A 256 -13.77 -3.84 -0.23
C SER A 256 -12.29 -4.00 -0.61
N LEU A 257 -11.95 -4.49 -1.81
CA LEU A 257 -10.55 -4.53 -2.28
C LEU A 257 -10.04 -3.11 -2.56
N SER A 258 -10.88 -2.29 -3.19
CA SER A 258 -10.59 -0.86 -3.41
C SER A 258 -10.46 -0.11 -2.08
N LEU A 259 -11.27 -0.45 -1.06
CA LEU A 259 -11.19 0.12 0.28
C LEU A 259 -9.90 -0.30 1.01
N LEU A 260 -9.51 -1.57 0.89
CA LEU A 260 -8.26 -2.12 1.43
C LEU A 260 -7.03 -1.42 0.84
N LEU A 261 -7.10 -1.07 -0.45
CA LEU A 261 -6.02 -0.43 -1.19
C LEU A 261 -6.03 1.11 -1.09
N SER A 262 -7.16 1.72 -0.73
CA SER A 262 -7.32 3.19 -0.75
C SER A 262 -6.98 3.89 0.58
N ASN A 263 -6.45 3.19 1.59
CA ASN A 263 -6.06 3.79 2.87
C ASN A 263 -7.17 4.68 3.46
N GLY A 264 -8.34 4.11 3.77
CA GLY A 264 -9.27 4.67 4.75
C GLY A 264 -9.60 6.17 4.62
N ARG A 265 -9.78 6.70 3.40
CA ARG A 265 -10.48 7.97 3.22
C ARG A 265 -11.96 7.70 3.42
N HIS A 266 -12.53 8.28 4.47
CA HIS A 266 -13.97 8.30 4.71
C HIS A 266 -14.65 8.81 3.45
N GLY A 267 -15.35 7.91 2.74
CA GLY A 267 -16.32 8.29 1.74
C GLY A 267 -17.48 8.93 2.48
N HIS A 268 -17.62 10.25 2.39
CA HIS A 268 -18.93 10.86 2.54
C HIS A 268 -19.77 10.37 1.37
N THR A 269 -20.64 9.40 1.64
CA THR A 269 -21.82 9.14 0.83
C THR A 269 -22.60 10.45 0.73
N VAL A 270 -22.68 11.02 -0.47
CA VAL A 270 -23.59 12.13 -0.75
C VAL A 270 -24.98 11.52 -0.82
N GLY A 271 -25.65 11.49 0.33
CA GLY A 271 -27.11 11.48 0.37
C GLY A 271 -27.60 12.86 -0.05
N GLU A 272 -28.59 12.89 -0.94
CA GLU A 272 -29.37 14.09 -1.24
C GLU A 272 -30.10 14.53 0.04
N ASP A 273 -29.46 15.45 0.77
CA ASP A 273 -30.15 16.33 1.71
C ASP A 273 -29.76 17.76 1.36
N ALA A 274 -30.76 18.58 1.04
CA ALA A 274 -30.61 19.95 0.59
C ALA A 274 -29.81 20.80 1.60
N ALA A 275 -28.57 21.14 1.24
CA ALA A 275 -27.73 22.03 2.03
C ALA A 275 -28.15 23.51 1.84
N PRO A 276 -28.16 24.32 2.91
CA PRO A 276 -28.48 25.74 2.85
C PRO A 276 -27.47 26.52 1.98
N SER A 277 -27.95 27.60 1.39
CA SER A 277 -27.40 28.40 0.28
C SER A 277 -26.11 29.21 0.56
N THR A 278 -25.16 28.67 1.33
CA THR A 278 -23.87 29.32 1.63
C THR A 278 -22.65 28.45 1.32
N LEU A 279 -22.77 27.52 0.36
CA LEU A 279 -21.61 26.81 -0.16
C LEU A 279 -20.74 27.76 -0.99
N SER A 280 -19.50 27.98 -0.55
CA SER A 280 -18.47 28.71 -1.29
C SER A 280 -18.32 28.15 -2.70
N ARG A 281 -18.20 29.03 -3.71
CA ARG A 281 -18.05 28.65 -5.13
C ARG A 281 -16.94 27.57 -5.28
N PRO A 282 -17.11 26.58 -6.17
CA PRO A 282 -16.10 25.56 -6.42
C PRO A 282 -14.74 26.19 -6.68
N MET A 283 -13.71 25.75 -5.95
CA MET A 283 -12.33 26.25 -6.10
C MET A 283 -11.47 25.21 -6.83
N LEU A 284 -10.70 25.64 -7.83
CA LEU A 284 -9.68 24.83 -8.48
C LEU A 284 -8.35 25.01 -7.75
N ASN A 285 -7.78 23.90 -7.26
CA ASN A 285 -6.44 23.89 -6.67
C ASN A 285 -5.42 23.42 -7.70
N ILE A 286 -4.37 24.20 -7.91
CA ILE A 286 -3.28 23.87 -8.85
C ILE A 286 -1.98 23.85 -8.05
N GLY A 287 -1.35 22.67 -7.98
CA GLY A 287 -0.02 22.52 -7.42
C GLY A 287 1.03 22.90 -8.46
N ILE A 288 1.90 23.85 -8.13
CA ILE A 288 3.05 24.23 -8.97
C ILE A 288 4.32 23.79 -8.24
N TRP A 289 5.10 22.91 -8.85
CA TRP A 289 6.38 22.43 -8.31
C TRP A 289 7.45 22.44 -9.39
N GLY A 290 8.66 22.88 -9.04
CA GLY A 290 9.79 22.94 -9.98
C GLY A 290 10.99 23.66 -9.38
N TRP A 291 12.12 23.56 -10.08
CA TRP A 291 13.34 24.26 -9.70
C TRP A 291 13.16 25.76 -9.94
N GLY A 292 13.29 26.55 -8.87
CA GLY A 292 13.32 28.00 -8.95
C GLY A 292 14.63 28.51 -9.56
N PRO A 293 14.72 29.80 -9.91
CA PRO A 293 15.97 30.42 -10.36
C PRO A 293 17.11 30.18 -9.34
N GLU A 294 18.32 29.90 -9.82
CA GLU A 294 19.49 29.67 -8.96
C GLU A 294 19.82 30.88 -8.08
N ASN A 295 19.52 32.08 -8.57
CA ASN A 295 19.66 33.31 -7.79
C ASN A 295 18.47 33.45 -6.82
N TYR A 296 18.77 33.43 -5.52
CA TYR A 296 17.78 33.54 -4.45
C TYR A 296 16.95 34.85 -4.51
N GLY A 297 17.55 35.96 -4.95
CA GLY A 297 16.83 37.21 -5.18
C GLY A 297 15.80 37.10 -6.29
N HIS A 298 16.14 36.43 -7.40
CA HIS A 298 15.20 36.14 -8.48
C HIS A 298 14.09 35.15 -8.04
N PHE A 299 14.42 34.18 -7.19
CA PHE A 299 13.44 33.24 -6.63
C PHE A 299 12.36 33.95 -5.80
N ILE A 300 12.77 34.88 -4.93
CA ILE A 300 11.84 35.69 -4.13
C ILE A 300 11.01 36.60 -5.04
N ALA A 301 11.64 37.27 -6.00
CA ALA A 301 10.95 38.16 -6.94
C ALA A 301 9.86 37.42 -7.74
N LYS A 302 10.16 36.21 -8.22
CA LYS A 302 9.18 35.36 -8.92
C LYS A 302 8.03 34.91 -8.01
N ASN A 303 8.32 34.55 -6.77
CA ASN A 303 7.28 34.17 -5.81
C ASN A 303 6.35 35.34 -5.46
N ARG A 304 6.90 36.54 -5.26
CA ARG A 304 6.10 37.75 -5.02
C ARG A 304 5.25 38.13 -6.23
N ALA A 305 5.81 38.04 -7.45
CA ALA A 305 5.04 38.29 -8.68
C ALA A 305 3.89 37.28 -8.85
N LEU A 306 4.11 36.01 -8.49
CA LEU A 306 3.06 34.99 -8.49
C LEU A 306 1.96 35.30 -7.47
N GLU A 307 2.35 35.70 -6.26
CA GLU A 307 1.42 36.06 -5.18
C GLU A 307 0.56 37.28 -5.54
N GLU A 308 1.16 38.29 -6.15
CA GLU A 308 0.47 39.47 -6.67
C GLU A 308 -0.51 39.10 -7.80
N ARG A 309 -0.08 38.25 -8.74
CA ARG A 309 -0.94 37.79 -9.83
C ARG A 309 -2.13 36.96 -9.31
N LEU A 310 -1.92 36.11 -8.31
CA LEU A 310 -3.00 35.38 -7.66
C LEU A 310 -3.99 36.32 -7.01
N ALA A 311 -3.52 37.34 -6.27
CA ALA A 311 -4.40 38.33 -5.65
C ALA A 311 -5.26 39.07 -6.68
N GLN A 312 -4.69 39.47 -7.83
CA GLN A 312 -5.45 40.11 -8.93
C GLN A 312 -6.55 39.20 -9.51
N LEU A 313 -6.33 37.88 -9.51
CA LEU A 313 -7.27 36.89 -10.05
C LEU A 313 -8.27 36.39 -9.00
N GLY A 314 -8.28 36.94 -7.79
CA GLY A 314 -9.09 36.44 -6.67
C GLY A 314 -8.63 35.07 -6.15
N GLY A 315 -7.44 34.62 -6.53
CA GLY A 315 -6.78 33.42 -6.08
C GLY A 315 -5.86 33.67 -4.89
N ARG A 316 -5.36 32.58 -4.30
CA ARG A 316 -4.44 32.63 -3.15
C ARG A 316 -3.54 31.42 -3.09
N LYS A 317 -2.32 31.60 -2.59
CA LYS A 317 -1.47 30.46 -2.21
C LYS A 317 -2.01 29.80 -0.94
N TRP A 318 -1.99 28.47 -0.92
CA TRP A 318 -2.38 27.72 0.28
C TRP A 318 -1.28 27.78 1.34
N LEU A 319 -1.68 27.83 2.61
CA LEU A 319 -0.78 28.10 3.75
C LEU A 319 0.26 27.01 4.03
N TYR A 320 0.25 25.89 3.30
CA TYR A 320 1.32 24.88 3.36
C TYR A 320 2.56 25.27 2.55
N ALA A 321 2.43 26.21 1.59
CA ALA A 321 3.53 26.65 0.75
C ALA A 321 4.26 27.83 1.40
N GLN A 322 5.55 28.01 1.08
CA GLN A 322 6.29 29.19 1.50
C GLN A 322 5.65 30.46 0.94
N MET A 323 5.43 31.42 1.84
CA MET A 323 4.74 32.68 1.58
C MET A 323 5.74 33.84 1.65
N TYR A 324 5.74 34.71 0.65
CA TYR A 324 6.61 35.89 0.55
C TYR A 324 5.84 37.22 0.61
N TYR A 325 4.56 37.15 1.01
CA TYR A 325 3.68 38.28 1.23
C TYR A 325 4.26 39.24 2.28
N SER A 326 4.03 40.55 2.09
CA SER A 326 4.01 41.48 3.22
C SER A 326 2.81 41.17 4.12
N GLU A 327 2.86 41.59 5.38
CA GLU A 327 1.73 41.40 6.31
C GLU A 327 0.44 42.01 5.77
N GLU A 328 0.53 43.22 5.22
CA GLU A 328 -0.60 43.89 4.57
C GLU A 328 -1.12 43.12 3.35
N GLY A 329 -0.20 42.58 2.52
CA GLY A 329 -0.56 41.78 1.35
C GLY A 329 -1.24 40.46 1.72
N PHE A 330 -0.84 39.84 2.83
CA PHE A 330 -1.46 38.63 3.36
C PHE A 330 -2.91 38.90 3.79
N TRP A 331 -3.13 39.93 4.61
CA TRP A 331 -4.48 40.30 5.10
C TRP A 331 -5.38 40.91 4.04
N ARG A 332 -4.85 41.26 2.86
CA ARG A 332 -5.67 41.63 1.70
C ARG A 332 -6.34 40.42 1.04
N VAL A 333 -5.73 39.24 1.18
CA VAL A 333 -6.18 37.98 0.57
C VAL A 333 -6.98 37.12 1.56
N TYR A 334 -6.74 37.31 2.87
CA TYR A 334 -7.39 36.60 3.96
C TYR A 334 -8.21 37.56 4.82
N ASP A 335 -9.46 37.20 5.14
CA ASP A 335 -10.33 38.02 5.99
C ASP A 335 -9.80 38.07 7.43
N ARG A 336 -9.12 39.17 7.74
CA ARG A 336 -8.53 39.44 9.05
C ARG A 336 -9.59 39.55 10.14
N THR A 337 -10.72 40.20 9.88
CA THR A 337 -11.78 40.41 10.88
C THR A 337 -12.46 39.09 11.24
N TRP A 338 -12.71 38.23 10.25
CA TRP A 338 -13.19 36.87 10.50
C TRP A 338 -12.18 36.06 11.33
N TYR A 339 -10.90 36.13 10.98
CA TYR A 339 -9.83 35.43 11.69
C TYR A 339 -9.68 35.90 13.15
N GLU A 340 -9.68 37.21 13.40
CA GLU A 340 -9.57 37.78 14.74
C GLU A 340 -10.75 37.37 15.63
N ARG A 341 -11.99 37.44 15.11
CA ARG A 341 -13.18 36.93 15.82
C ARG A 341 -13.09 35.45 16.15
N LEU A 342 -12.55 34.64 15.24
CA LEU A 342 -12.34 33.21 15.47
C LEU A 342 -11.37 32.98 16.63
N ARG A 343 -10.27 33.74 16.68
CA ARG A 343 -9.28 33.64 17.75
C ARG A 343 -9.84 34.02 19.11
N GLU A 344 -10.65 35.08 19.16
CA GLU A 344 -11.33 35.49 20.39
C GLU A 344 -12.30 34.42 20.88
N LYS A 345 -13.16 33.91 19.97
CA LYS A 345 -14.17 32.88 20.28
C LYS A 345 -13.57 31.61 20.90
N TYR A 346 -12.39 31.20 20.43
CA TYR A 346 -11.71 29.98 20.89
C TYR A 346 -10.54 30.28 21.84
N HIS A 347 -10.46 31.49 22.40
CA HIS A 347 -9.44 31.90 23.37
C HIS A 347 -7.98 31.70 22.89
N ALA A 348 -7.74 31.82 21.58
CA ALA A 348 -6.45 31.65 20.93
C ALA A 348 -5.66 32.96 20.77
N THR A 349 -5.96 33.99 21.57
CA THR A 349 -5.32 35.32 21.49
C THR A 349 -3.88 35.32 22.02
N SER A 350 -3.50 34.35 22.86
CA SER A 350 -2.14 34.17 23.38
C SER A 350 -1.17 33.49 22.41
N LEU A 351 -1.66 32.83 21.36
CA LEU A 351 -0.84 32.12 20.36
C LEU A 351 -0.25 33.09 19.33
N PRO A 352 0.81 32.72 18.59
CA PRO A 352 1.24 33.47 17.42
C PRO A 352 0.12 33.58 16.37
N SER A 353 0.14 34.63 15.55
CA SER A 353 -0.78 34.74 14.42
C SER A 353 -0.39 33.77 13.30
N VAL A 354 -1.38 33.38 12.48
CA VAL A 354 -1.14 32.53 11.31
C VAL A 354 -0.12 33.18 10.37
N PHE A 355 -0.13 34.51 10.24
CA PHE A 355 0.89 35.24 9.50
C PHE A 355 2.28 35.08 10.14
N GLY A 356 2.37 35.14 11.47
CA GLY A 356 3.59 34.89 12.22
C GLY A 356 4.18 33.50 11.99
N GLU A 357 3.34 32.49 11.81
CA GLU A 357 3.74 31.10 11.53
C GLU A 357 4.16 30.88 10.07
N VAL A 358 3.45 31.46 9.11
CA VAL A 358 3.68 31.16 7.68
C VAL A 358 4.65 32.10 6.98
N LYS A 359 5.03 33.22 7.61
CA LYS A 359 5.98 34.17 7.01
C LYS A 359 7.35 33.51 6.81
N THR A 360 7.90 33.62 5.61
CA THR A 360 9.26 33.12 5.32
C THR A 360 10.29 34.15 5.79
N ASP A 361 11.28 33.72 6.59
CA ASP A 361 12.45 34.56 6.90
C ASP A 361 13.36 34.64 5.67
N VAL A 362 13.26 35.78 4.97
CA VAL A 362 14.01 36.05 3.75
C VAL A 362 15.52 36.15 4.00
N ASN A 363 15.96 36.50 5.20
CA ASN A 363 17.38 36.67 5.53
C ASN A 363 18.04 35.35 5.94
N ALA A 364 17.30 34.45 6.58
CA ALA A 364 17.80 33.11 6.96
C ALA A 364 18.20 32.26 5.73
N GLY A 365 17.51 32.43 4.59
CA GLY A 365 17.79 31.69 3.34
C GLY A 365 19.10 32.06 2.63
N ARG A 366 19.79 33.14 3.02
CA ARG A 366 21.11 33.51 2.46
C ARG A 366 22.27 32.67 3.00
N ALA A 367 22.09 31.98 4.14
CA ALA A 367 23.17 31.28 4.84
C ALA A 367 23.43 29.84 4.33
N GLU A 368 22.60 29.31 3.44
CA GLU A 368 22.58 27.88 3.13
C GLU A 368 22.98 27.56 1.69
N ASN A 369 24.12 28.10 1.26
CA ASN A 369 24.75 27.71 -0.01
C ASN A 369 25.76 26.58 0.25
N ARG A 370 25.28 25.34 0.39
CA ARG A 370 26.13 24.12 0.36
C ARG A 370 25.67 23.18 -0.73
N GLY A 371 26.55 23.04 -1.72
CA GLY A 371 26.34 22.34 -2.97
C GLY A 371 26.23 20.82 -2.90
N TYR A 372 25.86 20.27 -4.06
CA TYR A 372 25.80 18.85 -4.48
C TYR A 372 25.05 17.85 -3.58
N VAL A 373 25.31 17.78 -2.27
CA VAL A 373 24.64 16.87 -1.33
C VAL A 373 23.17 17.23 -1.15
N LYS A 374 22.85 18.53 -1.11
CA LYS A 374 21.46 19.01 -1.03
C LYS A 374 20.69 18.79 -2.34
N ARG A 375 21.37 18.77 -3.49
CA ARG A 375 20.76 18.51 -4.81
C ARG A 375 20.30 17.06 -4.96
N LEU A 376 21.03 16.11 -4.35
CA LEU A 376 20.59 14.72 -4.19
C LEU A 376 19.47 14.59 -3.15
N ALA A 377 19.56 15.28 -2.00
CA ALA A 377 18.52 15.26 -0.98
C ALA A 377 17.21 15.98 -1.38
N GLN A 378 17.25 16.91 -2.34
CA GLN A 378 16.09 17.64 -2.87
C GLN A 378 15.39 16.92 -4.04
N MET A 379 15.92 15.78 -4.50
CA MET A 379 15.13 14.88 -5.34
C MET A 379 14.03 14.27 -4.48
N TRP A 380 12.76 14.49 -4.83
CA TRP A 380 11.59 13.98 -4.10
C TRP A 380 11.66 12.46 -3.80
N LEU A 381 12.30 11.68 -4.68
CA LEU A 381 12.55 10.25 -4.45
C LEU A 381 13.57 9.97 -3.34
N VAL A 382 14.64 10.75 -3.20
CA VAL A 382 15.68 10.48 -2.20
C VAL A 382 15.37 11.19 -0.89
N GLY A 383 14.94 12.46 -0.92
CA GLY A 383 14.58 13.22 0.27
C GLY A 383 13.30 12.74 0.96
N GLY A 384 12.31 12.29 0.18
CA GLY A 384 11.08 11.71 0.71
C GLY A 384 11.33 10.35 1.36
N LEU A 385 12.09 9.47 0.70
CA LEU A 385 12.48 8.18 1.27
C LEU A 385 13.44 8.34 2.45
N TYR A 386 14.41 9.25 2.37
CA TYR A 386 15.34 9.54 3.47
C TYR A 386 14.63 10.22 4.65
N GLY A 387 13.66 11.11 4.39
CA GLY A 387 12.84 11.74 5.43
C GLY A 387 11.89 10.75 6.11
N MET A 388 11.27 9.84 5.35
CA MET A 388 10.50 8.73 5.92
C MET A 388 11.38 7.75 6.70
N TRP A 389 12.58 7.47 6.21
CA TRP A 389 13.58 6.62 6.86
C TRP A 389 14.13 7.25 8.14
N LEU A 390 14.40 8.56 8.15
CA LEU A 390 14.81 9.31 9.33
C LEU A 390 13.69 9.44 10.36
N ALA A 391 12.45 9.75 9.94
CA ALA A 391 11.29 9.83 10.86
C ALA A 391 10.96 8.48 11.51
N TRP A 392 11.28 7.38 10.81
CA TRP A 392 11.14 6.02 11.32
C TRP A 392 12.30 5.62 12.25
N LEU A 393 13.53 6.11 12.03
CA LEU A 393 14.69 5.92 12.92
C LEU A 393 14.71 6.83 14.15
N SER A 394 14.22 8.08 14.04
CA SER A 394 14.22 9.07 15.13
C SER A 394 13.15 8.79 16.19
N GLY A 395 12.15 7.96 15.87
CA GLY A 395 11.02 7.69 16.76
C GLY A 395 10.04 8.86 16.89
N ASP A 396 10.07 9.84 15.98
CA ASP A 396 9.23 11.06 16.03
C ASP A 396 7.73 10.76 16.09
N SER A 397 7.28 9.58 15.63
CA SER A 397 5.89 9.12 15.82
C SER A 397 5.46 9.00 17.29
N ARG A 398 6.42 9.00 18.23
CA ARG A 398 6.18 8.98 19.69
C ARG A 398 6.09 10.38 20.31
N LEU A 399 6.47 11.45 19.61
CA LEU A 399 6.39 12.84 20.14
C LEU A 399 4.94 13.25 20.48
N HIS A 400 3.93 12.71 19.78
CA HIS A 400 2.52 12.94 20.13
C HIS A 400 2.08 12.26 21.44
N ARG A 401 2.83 11.28 21.93
CA ARG A 401 2.60 10.62 23.23
C ARG A 401 3.22 11.40 24.39
N ASP A 402 4.35 12.06 24.15
CA ASP A 402 5.07 12.86 25.17
C ASP A 402 4.72 14.35 25.14
N ALA A 403 3.66 14.72 24.43
CA ALA A 403 3.21 16.11 24.34
C ALA A 403 2.74 16.61 25.72
N SER A 404 3.56 17.48 26.34
CA SER A 404 3.40 18.01 27.70
C SER A 404 2.14 18.86 27.94
N TRP A 405 1.37 19.17 26.90
CA TRP A 405 0.06 19.83 27.04
C TRP A 405 -1.03 18.90 27.61
N LYS A 406 -0.80 17.57 27.66
CA LYS A 406 -1.74 16.60 28.24
C LYS A 406 -1.70 16.51 29.76
N SER A 407 -0.77 17.18 30.42
CA SER A 407 -0.71 17.26 31.88
C SER A 407 -0.70 18.72 32.33
N ARG A 408 -1.90 19.30 32.42
CA ARG A 408 -2.30 20.25 33.47
C ARG A 408 -3.80 20.37 33.55
#